data_AF-A0A1Z9G2K5-F1
#
_entry.id   AF-A0A1Z9G2K5-F1
#
_cell.length_a   1.000
_cell.length_b   1.000
_cell.length_c   1.000
_cell.angle_alpha   90.00
_cell.angle_beta   90.00
_cell.angle_gamma   90.00
#
_symmetry.space_group_name_H-M   'P 1'
#
loop_
_entity.id
_entity.type
_entity.pdbx_description
1 polymer ?
#
loop_
_entity_poly.entity_id
_entity_poly.type
_entity_poly.pdbx_seq_one_letter_code
_entity_poly.pdbx_strand_id
1 'polypeptide(L)'
;MFKVLEELVKTIRERKNTSEHESYTKKLLIDNNLCREKVMEEINELVDALNEKKREVNEAADVFYHLLVLLEANNIKIEDVLDELKKRQGTSGLIEKLNRKE
;
A
#
# COMPACT_ATOMS: atom_id res chain seq x y z
N MET A 1 -16.84 -1.46 -6.48
CA MET A 1 -15.44 -1.40 -6.96
C MET A 1 -14.42 -1.55 -5.83
N PHE A 2 -14.60 -0.89 -4.67
CA PHE A 2 -13.63 -0.97 -3.55
C PHE A 2 -13.70 -2.21 -2.65
N LYS A 3 -14.73 -3.05 -2.79
CA LYS A 3 -14.95 -4.24 -1.94
C LYS A 3 -13.72 -5.17 -1.85
N VAL A 4 -12.97 -5.33 -2.95
CA VAL A 4 -11.75 -6.16 -2.97
C VAL A 4 -10.65 -5.58 -2.07
N LEU A 5 -10.47 -4.25 -2.06
CA LEU A 5 -9.49 -3.60 -1.19
C LEU A 5 -9.94 -3.65 0.28
N GLU A 6 -11.24 -3.48 0.55
CA GLU A 6 -11.80 -3.62 1.90
C GLU A 6 -11.58 -5.05 2.46
N GLU A 7 -11.87 -6.08 1.65
CA GLU A 7 -11.64 -7.48 2.00
C GLU A 7 -10.16 -7.79 2.20
N LEU A 8 -9.29 -7.19 1.38
CA LEU A 8 -7.84 -7.33 1.52
C LEU A 8 -7.34 -6.71 2.84
N VAL A 9 -7.76 -5.49 3.15
CA VAL A 9 -7.41 -4.80 4.41
C VAL A 9 -7.91 -5.59 5.61
N LYS A 10 -9.14 -6.12 5.55
CA LYS A 10 -9.70 -7.00 6.58
C LYS A 10 -8.81 -8.24 6.78
N THR A 11 -8.40 -8.89 5.70
CA THR A 11 -7.51 -10.07 5.73
C THR A 11 -6.15 -9.72 6.34
N ILE A 12 -5.55 -8.58 5.98
CA ILE A 12 -4.27 -8.13 6.52
C ILE A 12 -4.39 -7.89 8.03
N ARG A 13 -5.46 -7.23 8.49
CA ARG A 13 -5.72 -6.99 9.92
C ARG A 13 -5.98 -8.27 10.70
N GLU A 14 -6.70 -9.23 10.14
CA GLU A 14 -6.89 -10.56 10.73
C GLU A 14 -5.54 -11.28 10.89
N ARG A 15 -4.68 -11.25 9.86
CA ARG A 15 -3.33 -11.81 9.91
C ARG A 15 -2.41 -11.08 10.88
N LYS A 16 -2.62 -9.79 11.11
CA LYS A 16 -1.90 -9.03 12.14
C LYS A 16 -2.19 -9.56 13.55
N ASN A 17 -3.44 -9.93 13.81
CA ASN A 17 -3.92 -10.34 15.14
C ASN A 17 -3.86 -11.85 15.41
N THR A 18 -3.69 -12.70 14.40
CA THR A 18 -3.52 -14.16 14.60
C THR A 18 -2.12 -14.49 15.15
N SER A 19 -2.04 -15.54 15.98
CA SER A 19 -0.80 -16.12 16.48
C SER A 19 -0.16 -17.13 15.52
N GLU A 20 -0.82 -17.44 14.39
CA GLU A 20 -0.31 -18.38 13.41
C GLU A 20 0.95 -17.84 12.71
N HIS A 21 2.01 -18.64 12.73
CA HIS A 21 3.34 -18.26 12.23
C HIS A 21 3.53 -18.47 10.71
N GLU A 22 2.52 -18.93 9.98
CA GLU A 22 2.70 -19.48 8.63
C GLU A 22 2.11 -18.64 7.48
N SER A 23 2.11 -17.30 7.57
CA SER A 23 1.79 -16.48 6.40
C SER A 23 2.88 -15.47 6.06
N TYR A 24 3.13 -15.30 4.76
CA TYR A 24 4.05 -14.28 4.25
C TYR A 24 3.65 -12.87 4.72
N THR A 25 2.35 -12.57 4.76
CA THR A 25 1.83 -11.31 5.32
C THR A 25 2.24 -11.13 6.78
N LYS A 26 2.19 -12.18 7.62
CA LYS A 26 2.63 -12.09 9.01
C LYS A 26 4.12 -11.76 9.11
N LYS A 27 4.94 -12.37 8.26
CA LYS A 27 6.38 -12.06 8.19
C LYS A 27 6.61 -10.57 7.88
N LEU A 28 5.92 -10.04 6.88
CA LEU A 28 5.99 -8.61 6.53
C LEU A 28 5.49 -7.69 7.65
N LEU A 29 4.40 -8.07 8.33
CA LEU A 29 3.82 -7.28 9.43
C LEU A 29 4.73 -7.22 10.67
N ILE A 30 5.59 -8.23 10.87
CA ILE A 30 6.58 -8.28 11.97
C ILE A 30 7.89 -7.60 11.54
N ASP A 31 8.33 -7.81 10.31
CA ASP A 31 9.58 -7.28 9.77
C ASP A 31 9.32 -6.04 8.90
N ASN A 32 9.33 -4.87 9.54
CA ASN A 32 9.11 -3.60 8.87
C ASN A 32 10.22 -3.26 7.86
N ASN A 33 11.46 -3.75 8.05
CA ASN A 33 12.53 -3.57 7.08
C ASN A 33 12.19 -4.30 5.78
N LEU A 34 11.86 -5.60 5.89
CA LEU A 34 11.43 -6.40 4.75
C LEU A 34 10.20 -5.79 4.06
N CYS A 35 9.25 -5.26 4.82
CA CYS A 35 8.07 -4.63 4.25
C CYS A 35 8.41 -3.38 3.42
N ARG A 36 9.35 -2.55 3.89
CA ARG A 36 9.84 -1.38 3.13
C ARG A 36 10.61 -1.79 1.89
N GLU A 37 11.49 -2.78 2.01
CA GLU A 37 12.25 -3.32 0.87
C GLU A 37 11.31 -3.81 -0.23
N LYS A 38 10.28 -4.60 0.13
CA LYS A 38 9.28 -5.05 -0.83
C LYS A 38 8.53 -3.90 -1.49
N VAL A 39 8.06 -2.90 -0.75
CA VAL A 39 7.39 -1.74 -1.36
C VAL A 39 8.29 -1.04 -2.40
N MET A 40 9.58 -0.89 -2.10
CA MET A 40 10.53 -0.30 -3.04
C MET A 40 10.77 -1.18 -4.27
N GLU A 41 10.86 -2.49 -4.09
CA GLU A 41 10.99 -3.47 -5.18
C GLU A 41 9.79 -3.41 -6.13
N GLU A 42 8.57 -3.55 -5.62
CA GLU A 42 7.34 -3.57 -6.44
C GLU A 42 7.13 -2.25 -7.20
N ILE A 43 7.54 -1.11 -6.61
CA ILE A 43 7.47 0.18 -7.31
C ILE A 43 8.43 0.20 -8.50
N ASN A 44 9.65 -0.33 -8.35
CA ASN A 44 10.59 -0.41 -9.46
C ASN A 44 10.07 -1.38 -10.53
N GLU A 45 9.57 -2.54 -10.13
CA GLU A 45 8.99 -3.53 -11.06
C GLU A 45 7.79 -2.96 -11.82
N LEU A 46 6.92 -2.19 -11.17
CA LEU A 46 5.82 -1.49 -11.84
C LEU A 46 6.33 -0.47 -12.86
N VAL A 47 7.35 0.32 -12.53
CA VAL A 47 7.93 1.31 -13.46
C VAL A 47 8.53 0.60 -14.67
N ASP A 48 9.26 -0.50 -14.47
CA ASP A 48 9.84 -1.30 -15.54
C ASP A 48 8.75 -1.97 -16.40
N ALA A 49 7.73 -2.55 -15.78
CA ALA A 49 6.58 -3.16 -16.46
C ALA A 49 5.81 -2.17 -17.34
N LEU A 50 5.70 -0.90 -16.92
CA LEU A 50 5.09 0.17 -17.73
C LEU A 50 5.94 0.54 -18.95
N ASN A 51 7.27 0.49 -18.83
CA ASN A 51 8.17 0.71 -19.95
C ASN A 51 8.11 -0.43 -20.97
N GLU A 52 8.05 -1.67 -20.48
CA GLU A 52 7.96 -2.88 -21.31
C GLU A 52 6.54 -3.18 -21.83
N LYS A 53 5.53 -2.49 -21.27
CA LYS A 53 4.09 -2.71 -21.53
C LYS A 53 3.66 -4.16 -21.31
N LYS A 54 4.10 -4.72 -20.17
CA LYS A 54 3.86 -6.11 -19.82
C LYS A 54 3.76 -6.26 -18.30
N ARG A 55 2.72 -6.98 -17.84
CA ARG A 55 2.44 -7.27 -16.42
C ARG A 55 2.14 -6.03 -15.56
N GLU A 56 1.94 -4.86 -16.15
CA GLU A 56 1.72 -3.60 -15.42
C GLU A 56 0.55 -3.65 -14.42
N VAL A 57 -0.51 -4.42 -14.73
CA VAL A 57 -1.64 -4.62 -13.83
C VAL A 57 -1.26 -5.50 -12.62
N ASN A 58 -0.41 -6.50 -12.83
CA ASN A 58 0.05 -7.39 -11.76
C ASN A 58 0.97 -6.63 -10.81
N GLU A 59 1.99 -5.95 -11.34
CA GLU A 59 2.93 -5.19 -10.51
C GLU A 59 2.20 -4.04 -9.77
N ALA A 60 1.19 -3.42 -10.40
CA ALA A 60 0.36 -2.42 -9.72
C ALA A 60 -0.42 -3.02 -8.56
N ALA A 61 -0.94 -4.24 -8.72
CA ALA A 61 -1.64 -4.95 -7.64
C ALA A 61 -0.68 -5.29 -6.49
N ASP A 62 0.56 -5.69 -6.78
CA ASP A 62 1.57 -5.99 -5.76
C ASP A 62 2.01 -4.73 -5.01
N VAL A 63 2.17 -3.60 -5.70
CA VAL A 63 2.36 -2.29 -5.06
C VAL A 63 1.23 -1.97 -4.08
N PHE A 64 -0.03 -2.14 -4.49
CA PHE A 64 -1.17 -1.89 -3.59
C PHE A 64 -1.15 -2.83 -2.38
N TYR A 65 -0.89 -4.13 -2.59
CA TYR A 65 -0.82 -5.11 -1.52
C TYR A 65 0.28 -4.75 -0.51
N HIS A 66 1.51 -4.56 -0.98
CA HIS A 66 2.66 -4.28 -0.12
C HIS A 66 2.54 -2.92 0.59
N LEU A 67 1.97 -1.90 -0.06
CA LEU A 67 1.69 -0.62 0.57
C LEU A 67 0.68 -0.77 1.72
N LEU A 68 -0.42 -1.49 1.51
CA LEU A 68 -1.41 -1.72 2.57
C LEU A 68 -0.83 -2.47 3.76
N VAL A 69 0.02 -3.48 3.51
CA VAL A 69 0.72 -4.20 4.57
C VAL A 69 1.67 -3.27 5.33
N LEU A 70 2.41 -2.41 4.63
CA LEU A 70 3.32 -1.44 5.25
C LEU A 70 2.57 -0.44 6.14
N LEU A 71 1.44 0.10 5.67
CA LEU A 71 0.61 1.01 6.45
C LEU A 71 0.14 0.34 7.74
N GLU A 72 -0.43 -0.87 7.65
CA GLU A 72 -0.89 -1.62 8.81
C GLU A 72 0.26 -2.03 9.75
N ALA A 73 1.44 -2.38 9.24
CA ALA A 73 2.63 -2.65 10.05
C ALA A 73 3.08 -1.43 10.87
N ASN A 74 2.81 -0.21 10.37
CA ASN A 74 3.13 1.06 11.03
C ASN A 74 1.93 1.67 11.77
N ASN A 75 0.82 0.93 11.93
CA ASN A 75 -0.42 1.39 12.55
C ASN A 75 -1.05 2.63 11.87
N ILE A 76 -0.79 2.81 10.58
CA ILE A 76 -1.44 3.83 9.76
C ILE A 76 -2.64 3.18 9.09
N LYS A 77 -3.83 3.73 9.32
CA LYS A 77 -5.07 3.21 8.73
C LYS A 77 -5.24 3.73 7.31
N ILE A 78 -5.62 2.84 6.38
CA ILE A 78 -5.95 3.25 5.01
C ILE A 78 -7.09 4.28 4.99
N GLU A 79 -7.99 4.21 5.97
CA GLU A 79 -9.08 5.17 6.16
C GLU A 79 -8.54 6.60 6.35
N ASP A 80 -7.48 6.79 7.15
CA ASP A 80 -6.86 8.10 7.37
C ASP A 80 -6.21 8.63 6.07
N VAL A 81 -5.60 7.74 5.28
CA VAL A 81 -5.03 8.08 3.96
C VAL A 81 -6.12 8.48 2.97
N LEU A 82 -7.27 7.78 2.98
CA LEU A 82 -8.40 8.10 2.13
C LEU A 82 -9.03 9.46 2.50
N ASP A 83 -9.14 9.77 3.79
CA ASP A 83 -9.59 11.08 4.25
C ASP A 83 -8.64 12.19 3.80
N GLU A 84 -7.33 11.94 3.84
CA GLU A 84 -6.34 12.87 3.33
C GLU A 84 -6.44 13.05 1.81
N LEU A 85 -6.59 11.96 1.04
CA LEU A 85 -6.81 12.03 -0.41
C LEU A 85 -8.09 12.80 -0.75
N LYS A 86 -9.16 12.62 0.03
CA LYS A 86 -10.42 13.35 -0.14
C LYS A 86 -10.26 14.85 0.05
N LYS A 87 -9.42 15.31 0.99
CA LYS A 87 -9.11 16.75 1.14
C LYS A 87 -8.38 17.32 -0.08
N ARG A 88 -7.54 16.51 -0.72
CA ARG A 88 -6.79 16.90 -1.93
C ARG A 88 -7.66 16.87 -3.18
N GLN A 89 -8.71 16.06 -3.18
CA GLN A 89 -9.66 15.94 -4.28
C GLN A 89 -10.34 17.30 -4.55
N GLY A 90 -10.31 17.75 -5.80
CA GLY A 90 -10.85 19.06 -6.20
C GLY A 90 -9.85 20.22 -6.08
N THR A 91 -8.66 19.99 -5.52
CA THR A 91 -7.52 20.91 -5.58
C THR A 91 -6.54 20.41 -6.65
N SER A 92 -6.08 21.27 -7.57
CA SER A 92 -5.06 20.86 -8.55
C SER A 92 -3.83 20.30 -7.84
N GLY A 93 -3.27 19.19 -8.33
CA GLY A 93 -2.11 18.55 -7.71
C GLY A 93 -0.87 19.47 -7.61
N LEU A 94 -0.78 20.50 -8.43
CA LEU A 94 0.24 21.55 -8.32
C LEU A 94 -0.01 22.47 -7.11
N ILE A 95 -1.26 22.84 -6.86
CA ILE A 95 -1.67 23.68 -5.73
C ILE A 95 -1.55 22.91 -4.42
N GLU A 96 -1.90 21.62 -4.40
CA GLU A 96 -1.72 20.75 -3.24
C GLU A 96 -0.25 20.66 -2.82
N LYS A 97 0.65 20.41 -3.78
CA LYS A 97 2.09 20.32 -3.51
C LYS A 97 2.68 21.62 -2.95
N LEU A 98 2.25 22.78 -3.46
CA LEU A 98 2.71 24.09 -2.99
C LEU A 98 2.23 24.42 -1.56
N ASN A 99 1.12 23.85 -1.13
CA ASN A 99 0.51 24.13 0.18
C ASN A 99 0.99 23.20 1.31
N ARG A 100 1.82 22.18 1.02
CA ARG A 100 2.45 21.38 2.08
C ARG A 100 3.48 22.24 2.81
N LYS A 101 3.22 22.56 4.08
CA LYS A 101 4.24 23.04 5.02
C LYS A 101 4.89 21.80 5.64
N GLU A 102 6.20 21.68 5.50
CA GLU A 102 7.00 20.65 6.19
C GLU A 102 6.84 20.73 7.70
#